data_AF-A0A4R3GUS2-F1
#
_entry.id   AF-A0A4R3GUS2-F1
#
_cell.length_a   1.000
_cell.length_b   1.000
_cell.length_c   1.000
_cell.angle_alpha   90.00
_cell.angle_beta   90.00
_cell.angle_gamma   90.00
#
_symmetry.space_group_name_H-M   'P 1'
#
loop_
_entity.id
_entity.type
_entity.pdbx_description
1 polymer ?
#
loop_
_entity_poly.entity_id
_entity_poly.type
_entity_poly.pdbx_seq_one_letter_code
_entity_poly.pdbx_strand_id
1 'polypeptide(L)'
;MSRCYTQLALADRRRLQQLMAANVPVHEMARQLGRHRSTIYREIKRNTFHDRELPDYDGYYSTVAHDISKDRRRRLRKLRRHPNLRQEIIT
;
A
#
# COMPACT_ATOMS: atom_id res chain seq x y z
N MET A 1 -11.33 4.27 -23.60
CA MET A 1 -9.96 4.55 -23.09
C MET A 1 -9.69 3.67 -21.88
N SER A 2 -8.68 2.80 -21.96
CA SER A 2 -8.31 1.91 -20.85
C SER A 2 -7.88 2.75 -19.64
N ARG A 3 -8.44 2.48 -18.44
CA ARG A 3 -8.03 3.17 -17.21
C ARG A 3 -6.57 2.82 -16.95
N CYS A 4 -5.65 3.75 -17.25
CA CYS A 4 -4.26 3.61 -16.86
C CYS A 4 -4.19 3.39 -15.35
N TYR A 5 -3.39 2.41 -14.95
CA TYR A 5 -3.21 2.09 -13.55
C TYR A 5 -2.62 3.29 -12.81
N THR A 6 -3.36 3.80 -11.82
CA THR A 6 -2.93 4.90 -10.96
C THR A 6 -2.72 4.39 -9.54
N GLN A 7 -1.62 4.82 -8.92
CA GLN A 7 -1.34 4.51 -7.52
C GLN A 7 -2.33 5.21 -6.61
N LEU A 8 -2.65 4.59 -5.47
CA LEU A 8 -3.39 5.26 -4.42
C LEU A 8 -2.56 6.44 -3.89
N ALA A 9 -3.15 7.63 -3.86
CA ALA A 9 -2.56 8.81 -3.26
C ALA A 9 -2.61 8.73 -1.72
N LEU A 10 -1.94 9.66 -1.03
CA LEU A 10 -2.07 9.75 0.44
C LEU A 10 -3.52 10.08 0.85
N ALA A 11 -4.20 10.95 0.09
CA ALA A 11 -5.62 11.28 0.31
C ALA A 11 -6.51 10.04 0.22
N ASP A 12 -6.33 9.20 -0.82
CA ASP A 12 -7.07 7.94 -0.97
C ASP A 12 -6.86 7.02 0.24
N ARG A 13 -5.63 6.95 0.77
CA ARG A 13 -5.31 6.13 1.97
C ARG A 13 -5.94 6.69 3.24
N ARG A 14 -5.94 8.00 3.43
CA ARG A 14 -6.61 8.66 4.56
C ARG A 14 -8.11 8.37 4.51
N ARG A 15 -8.71 8.46 3.33
CA ARG A 15 -10.13 8.11 3.15
C ARG A 15 -10.38 6.63 3.42
N LEU A 16 -9.51 5.74 2.95
CA LEU A 16 -9.62 4.30 3.24
C LEU A 16 -9.55 4.03 4.75
N GLN A 17 -8.64 4.68 5.47
CA GLN A 17 -8.52 4.55 6.92
C GLN A 17 -9.79 5.01 7.65
N GLN A 18 -10.38 6.14 7.23
CA GLN A 18 -11.67 6.62 7.79
C GLN A 18 -12.80 5.61 7.56
N LEU A 19 -12.87 5.01 6.36
CA LEU A 19 -13.92 4.05 6.02
C LEU A 19 -13.79 2.74 6.79
N MET A 20 -12.56 2.27 7.01
CA MET A 20 -12.30 1.14 7.90
C MET A 20 -12.69 1.44 9.34
N ALA A 21 -12.36 2.63 9.87
CA ALA A 21 -12.77 3.02 11.22
C ALA A 21 -14.30 3.07 11.37
N ALA A 22 -15.01 3.38 10.28
CA ALA A 22 -16.46 3.31 10.20
C ALA A 22 -17.02 1.91 9.87
N ASN A 23 -16.19 0.86 9.85
CA ASN A 23 -16.57 -0.53 9.53
C ASN A 23 -17.30 -0.69 8.18
N VAL A 24 -17.02 0.18 7.20
CA VAL A 24 -17.61 0.12 5.87
C VAL A 24 -17.11 -1.15 5.16
N PRO A 25 -17.94 -1.90 4.42
CA PRO A 25 -17.46 -3.08 3.72
C PRO A 25 -16.56 -2.71 2.52
N VAL A 26 -15.58 -3.57 2.21
CA VAL A 26 -14.53 -3.31 1.19
C VAL A 26 -15.10 -2.96 -0.19
N HIS A 27 -16.24 -3.52 -0.58
CA HIS A 27 -16.87 -3.20 -1.87
C HIS A 27 -17.38 -1.76 -1.93
N GLU A 28 -17.98 -1.26 -0.84
CA GLU A 28 -18.40 0.14 -0.73
C GLU A 28 -17.19 1.07 -0.63
N MET A 29 -16.13 0.68 0.07
CA MET A 29 -14.88 1.45 0.07
C MET A 29 -14.33 1.62 -1.36
N ALA A 30 -14.32 0.54 -2.14
CA ALA A 30 -13.86 0.56 -3.52
C ALA A 30 -14.73 1.47 -4.39
N ARG A 31 -16.06 1.42 -4.20
CA ARG A 31 -17.02 2.30 -4.88
C ARG A 31 -16.75 3.78 -4.55
N GLN A 32 -16.63 4.12 -3.27
CA GLN A 32 -16.38 5.50 -2.84
C GLN A 32 -15.03 6.06 -3.31
N LEU A 33 -13.99 5.22 -3.35
CA LEU A 33 -12.66 5.61 -3.83
C LEU A 33 -12.56 5.59 -5.37
N GLY A 34 -13.60 5.15 -6.09
CA GLY A 34 -13.56 4.96 -7.55
C GLY A 34 -12.52 3.92 -8.00
N ARG A 35 -12.18 2.96 -7.13
CA ARG A 35 -11.16 1.93 -7.36
C ARG A 35 -11.79 0.56 -7.53
N HIS A 36 -11.04 -0.36 -8.13
CA HIS A 36 -11.45 -1.76 -8.17
C HIS A 36 -11.27 -2.40 -6.79
N ARG A 37 -12.20 -3.29 -6.39
CA ARG A 37 -12.14 -4.03 -5.12
C ARG A 37 -10.79 -4.72 -4.87
N SER A 38 -10.20 -5.32 -5.90
CA SER A 38 -8.89 -5.98 -5.78
C SER A 38 -7.74 -5.01 -5.50
N THR A 39 -7.89 -3.72 -5.84
CA THR A 39 -6.91 -2.70 -5.45
C THR A 39 -6.99 -2.44 -3.96
N ILE A 40 -8.18 -2.37 -3.37
CA ILE A 40 -8.37 -2.18 -1.93
C ILE A 40 -7.85 -3.39 -1.16
N TYR A 41 -8.23 -4.62 -1.54
CA TYR A 41 -7.70 -5.83 -0.91
C TYR A 41 -6.18 -5.92 -0.95
N ARG A 42 -5.57 -5.58 -2.10
CA ARG A 42 -4.11 -5.59 -2.25
C ARG A 42 -3.44 -4.47 -1.46
N GLU A 43 -4.08 -3.31 -1.32
CA GLU A 43 -3.57 -2.20 -0.51
C GLU A 43 -3.53 -2.61 0.96
N ILE A 44 -4.65 -3.09 1.51
CA ILE A 44 -4.77 -3.54 2.89
C ILE A 44 -3.74 -4.64 3.16
N LYS A 45 -3.76 -5.74 2.38
CA LYS A 45 -2.85 -6.88 2.59
C LYS A 45 -1.36 -6.51 2.58
N ARG A 46 -0.97 -5.49 1.83
CA ARG A 46 0.45 -5.16 1.61
C ARG A 46 0.97 -4.04 2.50
N ASN A 47 0.09 -3.20 3.01
CA ASN A 47 0.48 -1.96 3.67
C ASN A 47 -0.20 -1.80 5.05
N THR A 48 -0.84 -2.85 5.59
CA THR A 48 -1.19 -2.92 7.01
C THR A 48 0.09 -3.04 7.85
N PHE A 49 0.13 -2.29 8.94
CA PHE A 49 1.22 -2.36 9.91
C PHE A 49 0.98 -3.53 10.84
N HIS A 50 2.02 -4.32 11.04
CA HIS A 50 2.05 -5.46 11.94
C HIS A 50 3.27 -5.34 12.83
N ASP A 51 3.07 -5.28 14.14
CA ASP A 51 4.12 -5.30 15.14
C ASP A 51 4.23 -6.69 15.76
N ARG A 52 5.45 -7.20 15.89
CA ARG A 52 5.69 -8.53 16.48
C ARG A 52 5.66 -8.50 18.00
N GLU A 53 6.02 -7.37 18.59
CA GLU A 53 6.14 -7.20 20.04
C GLU A 53 4.83 -6.71 20.63
N LEU A 54 4.08 -5.87 19.91
CA LEU A 54 2.82 -5.29 20.36
C LEU A 54 1.67 -5.52 19.34
N PRO A 55 1.09 -6.74 19.29
CA PRO A 55 0.02 -7.07 18.35
C PRO A 55 -1.25 -6.20 18.50
N ASP A 56 -1.48 -5.64 19.68
CA ASP A 56 -2.64 -4.77 19.95
C ASP A 56 -2.63 -3.48 19.13
N TYR A 57 -1.47 -3.09 18.59
CA TYR A 57 -1.29 -1.91 17.75
C TYR A 57 -1.33 -2.23 16.26
N ASP A 58 -1.55 -3.49 15.88
CA ASP A 58 -1.74 -3.90 14.50
C ASP A 58 -2.91 -3.13 13.88
N GLY A 59 -2.68 -2.57 12.70
CA GLY A 59 -3.67 -1.68 12.13
C GLY A 59 -3.25 -1.11 10.78
N TYR A 60 -4.25 -0.62 10.07
CA TYR A 60 -4.01 0.11 8.84
C TYR A 60 -4.01 1.62 9.11
N TYR A 61 -2.82 2.19 9.07
CA TYR A 61 -2.55 3.61 9.27
C TYR A 61 -2.14 4.25 7.95
N SER A 62 -2.83 5.31 7.52
CA SER A 62 -2.65 5.87 6.18
C SER A 62 -1.23 6.40 5.91
N THR A 63 -0.56 6.97 6.91
CA THR A 63 0.83 7.45 6.84
C THR A 63 1.80 6.30 6.70
N VAL A 64 1.73 5.31 7.60
CA VAL A 64 2.56 4.11 7.57
C VAL A 64 2.36 3.34 6.27
N ALA A 65 1.12 3.17 5.82
CA ALA A 65 0.80 2.52 4.56
C ALA A 65 1.40 3.27 3.36
N HIS A 66 1.41 4.61 3.39
CA HIS A 66 2.05 5.42 2.37
C HIS A 66 3.57 5.25 2.36
N ASP A 67 4.19 5.22 3.54
CA ASP A 67 5.63 5.07 3.69
C ASP A 67 6.08 3.68 3.25
N ILE A 68 5.43 2.59 3.69
CA ILE A 68 5.67 1.22 3.20
C ILE A 68 5.59 1.17 1.67
N SER A 69 4.57 1.82 1.10
CA SER A 69 4.33 1.87 -0.33
C SER A 69 5.44 2.62 -1.08
N LYS A 70 5.92 3.75 -0.55
CA LYS A 70 7.07 4.51 -1.07
C LYS A 70 8.36 3.71 -0.94
N ASP A 71 8.58 3.10 0.21
CA ASP A 71 9.79 2.36 0.52
C ASP A 71 10.00 1.20 -0.44
N ARG A 72 8.95 0.42 -0.70
CA ARG A 72 8.98 -0.66 -1.68
C ARG A 72 9.31 -0.17 -3.09
N ARG A 73 8.88 1.05 -3.45
CA ARG A 73 9.10 1.66 -4.77
C ARG A 73 10.32 2.58 -4.83
N ARG A 74 11.11 2.67 -3.77
CA ARG A 74 12.32 3.52 -3.74
C ARG A 74 13.26 3.13 -4.88
N ARG A 75 13.85 4.12 -5.54
CA ARG A 75 14.84 3.90 -6.61
C ARG A 75 15.96 3.00 -6.08
N LEU A 76 16.44 2.08 -6.92
CA LEU A 76 17.46 1.09 -6.58
C LEU A 76 17.09 0.06 -5.49
N ARG A 77 15.84 0.03 -4.97
CA ARG A 77 15.41 -0.97 -3.96
C ARG A 77 15.63 -2.41 -4.45
N LYS A 78 15.40 -2.66 -5.75
CA LYS A 78 15.65 -3.97 -6.37
C LYS A 78 17.14 -4.33 -6.39
N LEU A 79 18.00 -3.38 -6.77
CA LEU A 79 19.45 -3.59 -6.79
C LEU A 79 20.04 -3.75 -5.38
N ARG A 80 19.48 -3.06 -4.37
CA ARG A 80 19.85 -3.28 -2.97
C ARG A 80 19.42 -4.65 -2.46
N ARG A 81 18.26 -5.14 -2.89
CA ARG A 81 17.75 -6.45 -2.49
C ARG A 81 18.50 -7.61 -3.17
N HIS A 82 18.97 -7.40 -4.39
CA HIS A 82 19.61 -8.43 -5.22
C HIS A 82 21.03 -8.01 -5.59
N PRO A 83 22.05 -8.35 -4.77
CA PRO A 83 23.42 -7.91 -5.00
C PRO A 83 24.01 -8.45 -6.30
N ASN A 84 23.68 -9.68 -6.70
CA ASN A 84 24.15 -10.28 -7.96
C ASN A 84 23.65 -9.47 -9.18
N LEU A 85 22.36 -9.13 -9.20
CA LEU A 85 21.76 -8.28 -10.24
C LEU A 85 22.39 -6.88 -10.29
N ARG A 86 22.81 -6.36 -9.13
CA ARG A 86 23.50 -5.06 -9.05
C ARG A 86 24.87 -5.11 -9.72
N GLN A 87 25.64 -6.18 -9.50
CA GLN A 87 26.96 -6.35 -10.14
C GLN A 87 26.83 -6.36 -11.67
N GLU A 88 25.87 -7.12 -12.22
CA GLU A 88 25.68 -7.19 -13.68
C GLU A 88 25.26 -5.86 -14.33
N ILE A 89 24.48 -5.02 -13.64
CA ILE A 89 23.92 -3.78 -14.20
C ILE A 89 24.85 -2.56 -14.03
N ILE A 90 25.65 -2.50 -12.97
CA ILE A 90 26.47 -1.33 -12.62
C ILE A 90 27.91 -1.46 -13.16
N THR A 91 28.26 -2.57 -13.83
CA THR A 91 29.51 -2.69 -14.58
C THR A 91 29.50 -1.73 -15.76
#